data_AF-A0A2G8PGK3-F1
#
_entry.id   AF-A0A2G8PGK3-F1
#
_cell.length_a   1.000
_cell.length_b   1.000
_cell.length_c   1.000
_cell.angle_alpha   90.00
_cell.angle_beta   90.00
_cell.angle_gamma   90.00
#
_symmetry.space_group_name_H-M   'P 1'
#
loop_
_entity.id
_entity.type
_entity.pdbx_description
1 polymer ?
#
loop_
_entity_poly.entity_id
_entity_poly.type
_entity_poly.pdbx_seq_one_letter_code
_entity_poly.pdbx_strand_id
1 'polypeptide(L)'
;MLNERDVENVVNDLAFEPFEHLSADQLRSEIKRLNSKAGQLKMDLHDLAEGLPDGFERLPDLAARTYALFARLHTLRQRLKTLETCR
;
A
#
# COMPACT_ATOMS: atom_id res chain seq x y z
N MET A 1 15.47 21.35 -0.87
CA MET A 1 15.92 19.96 -0.80
C MET A 1 15.01 19.31 0.22
N LEU A 2 14.08 18.45 -0.19
CA LEU A 2 13.16 17.81 0.75
C LEU A 2 13.97 16.78 1.54
N ASN A 3 13.86 16.82 2.87
CA ASN A 3 14.75 16.06 3.75
C ASN A 3 14.37 14.58 3.72
N GLU A 4 15.34 13.68 3.81
CA GLU A 4 15.12 12.22 3.83
C GLU A 4 14.14 11.77 4.95
N ARG A 5 14.01 12.58 6.01
CA ARG A 5 13.04 12.41 7.11
C ARG A 5 11.57 12.64 6.71
N ASP A 6 11.30 13.33 5.62
CA ASP A 6 9.93 13.57 5.15
C ASP A 6 9.36 12.33 4.44
N VAL A 7 10.20 11.46 3.87
CA VAL A 7 9.78 10.22 3.19
C VAL A 7 9.38 9.13 4.19
N GLU A 8 10.11 9.00 5.30
CA GLU A 8 9.78 8.04 6.37
C GLU A 8 8.44 8.35 7.06
N ASN A 9 8.06 9.62 7.13
CA ASN A 9 6.80 10.04 7.75
C ASN A 9 5.57 9.77 6.86
N VAL A 10 5.73 9.70 5.52
CA VAL A 10 4.64 9.41 4.57
C VAL A 10 4.12 7.97 4.67
N VAL A 11 5.01 7.03 5.00
CA VAL A 11 4.63 5.62 5.21
C VAL A 11 3.82 5.45 6.50
N ASN A 12 4.06 6.31 7.49
CA ASN A 12 3.50 6.24 8.83
C ASN A 12 2.03 6.73 8.90
N ASP A 13 1.58 7.51 7.91
CA ASP A 13 0.20 8.02 7.81
C ASP A 13 -0.80 6.95 7.33
N LEU A 14 -0.32 5.88 6.70
CA LEU A 14 -1.13 4.71 6.41
C LEU A 14 -1.20 3.84 7.66
N ALA A 15 -1.99 4.28 8.65
CA ALA A 15 -2.29 3.52 9.86
C ALA A 15 -2.93 2.16 9.51
N PHE A 16 -2.10 1.18 9.16
CA PHE A 16 -2.55 -0.15 8.81
C PHE A 16 -2.79 -0.94 10.09
N GLU A 17 -4.06 -1.18 10.41
CA GLU A 17 -4.47 -2.01 11.54
C GLU A 17 -3.73 -3.36 11.56
N PRO A 18 -3.14 -3.76 12.70
CA PRO A 18 -2.37 -5.01 12.80
C PRO A 18 -3.21 -6.23 12.40
N PHE A 19 -2.61 -7.16 11.65
CA PHE A 19 -3.33 -8.32 11.08
C PHE A 19 -2.95 -9.67 11.70
N GLU A 20 -2.03 -9.70 12.66
CA GLU A 20 -1.47 -10.93 13.27
C GLU A 20 -2.55 -11.89 13.81
N HIS A 21 -3.63 -11.31 14.35
CA HIS A 21 -4.73 -12.01 15.01
C HIS A 21 -5.89 -12.39 14.08
N LEU A 22 -5.86 -11.95 12.81
CA LEU A 22 -6.96 -12.18 11.88
C LEU A 22 -7.01 -13.64 11.40
N SER A 23 -8.22 -14.17 11.25
CA SER A 23 -8.45 -15.47 10.61
C SER A 23 -8.18 -15.43 9.10
N ALA A 24 -8.06 -16.59 8.47
CA ALA A 24 -7.85 -16.69 7.01
C ALA A 24 -8.97 -15.98 6.21
N ASP A 25 -10.23 -16.08 6.64
CA ASP A 25 -11.36 -15.39 5.99
C ASP A 25 -11.33 -13.88 6.18
N GLN A 26 -10.92 -13.42 7.37
CA GLN A 26 -10.72 -11.99 7.63
C GLN A 26 -9.58 -11.42 6.78
N LEU A 27 -8.47 -12.15 6.65
CA LEU A 27 -7.36 -11.78 5.77
C LEU A 27 -7.77 -11.73 4.29
N ARG A 28 -8.57 -12.70 3.81
CA ARG A 28 -9.09 -12.66 2.43
C ARG A 28 -9.93 -11.42 2.17
N SER A 29 -10.80 -11.06 3.12
CA SER A 29 -11.64 -9.87 3.03
C SER A 29 -10.80 -8.59 3.01
N GLU A 30 -9.81 -8.48 3.89
CA GLU A 30 -8.90 -7.34 3.94
C GLU A 30 -8.04 -7.22 2.68
N ILE A 31 -7.49 -8.32 2.19
CA ILE A 31 -6.74 -8.34 0.92
C ILE A 31 -7.62 -7.86 -0.23
N LYS A 32 -8.88 -8.30 -0.31
CA LYS A 32 -9.80 -7.85 -1.37
C LYS A 32 -10.04 -6.35 -1.29
N ARG A 33 -10.32 -5.82 -0.09
CA ARG A 33 -10.53 -4.38 0.15
C ARG A 33 -9.31 -3.56 -0.26
N LEU A 34 -8.12 -3.98 0.18
CA LEU A 34 -6.88 -3.27 -0.10
C LEU A 34 -6.46 -3.38 -1.57
N ASN A 35 -6.81 -4.46 -2.28
CA ASN A 35 -6.54 -4.58 -3.73
C ASN A 35 -7.27 -3.53 -4.56
N SER A 36 -8.55 -3.25 -4.24
CA SER A 36 -9.29 -2.18 -4.92
C SER A 36 -8.60 -0.83 -4.73
N LYS A 37 -8.17 -0.52 -3.50
CA LYS A 37 -7.43 0.71 -3.19
C LYS A 37 -6.06 0.76 -3.90
N ALA A 38 -5.37 -0.37 -4.02
CA ALA A 38 -4.09 -0.47 -4.72
C ALA A 38 -4.25 -0.26 -6.23
N GLY A 39 -5.34 -0.76 -6.81
CA GLY A 39 -5.71 -0.49 -8.20
C GLY A 39 -5.88 1.00 -8.45
N GLN A 40 -6.61 1.70 -7.58
CA GLN A 40 -6.82 3.15 -7.70
C GLN A 40 -5.50 3.92 -7.60
N LEU A 41 -4.70 3.70 -6.55
CA LEU A 41 -3.42 4.39 -6.39
C LEU A 41 -2.45 4.13 -7.55
N LYS A 42 -2.47 2.93 -8.13
CA LYS A 42 -1.69 2.61 -9.33
C LYS A 42 -2.12 3.47 -10.52
N MET A 43 -3.42 3.63 -10.73
CA MET A 43 -3.95 4.48 -11.82
C MET A 43 -3.64 5.95 -11.56
N ASP A 44 -3.88 6.43 -10.33
CA ASP A 44 -3.57 7.81 -9.96
C ASP A 44 -2.08 8.13 -10.17
N LEU A 45 -1.18 7.20 -9.80
CA LEU A 45 0.26 7.36 -9.98
C LEU A 45 0.65 7.35 -11.46
N HIS A 46 0.03 6.48 -12.27
CA HIS A 46 0.22 6.43 -13.72
C HIS A 46 -0.16 7.77 -14.36
N ASP A 47 -1.36 8.26 -14.07
CA ASP A 47 -1.90 9.48 -14.67
C ASP A 47 -1.09 10.71 -14.24
N LEU A 48 -0.65 10.77 -12.98
CA LEU A 48 0.24 11.82 -12.50
C LEU A 48 1.60 11.80 -13.20
N ALA A 49 2.18 10.62 -13.43
CA ALA A 49 3.46 10.49 -14.09
C ALA A 49 3.39 10.84 -15.59
N GLU A 50 2.26 10.54 -16.25
CA GLU A 50 2.02 10.92 -17.65
C GLU A 50 1.85 12.45 -17.81
N GLY A 51 1.27 13.12 -16.80
CA GLY A 51 1.02 14.57 -16.82
C GLY A 51 2.21 15.47 -16.48
N LEU A 52 3.41 14.94 -16.27
CA LEU A 52 4.57 15.76 -15.89
C LEU A 52 4.91 16.82 -16.98
N PRO A 53 5.29 18.06 -16.57
CA PRO A 53 5.72 18.46 -15.24
C PRO A 53 4.57 18.83 -14.27
N ASP A 54 3.31 18.81 -14.70
CA ASP A 54 2.20 19.21 -13.84
C ASP A 54 2.06 18.29 -12.63
N GLY A 55 1.89 18.88 -11.44
CA GLY A 55 1.69 18.12 -10.20
C GLY A 55 2.91 17.36 -9.67
N PHE A 56 4.13 17.64 -10.17
CA PHE A 56 5.37 16.93 -9.77
C PHE A 56 5.61 16.91 -8.24
N GLU A 57 5.13 17.92 -7.51
CA GLU A 57 5.24 18.01 -6.05
C GLU A 57 4.50 16.88 -5.32
N ARG A 58 3.45 16.32 -5.94
CA ARG A 58 2.65 15.22 -5.38
C ARG A 58 3.26 13.84 -5.68
N LEU A 59 4.21 13.76 -6.61
CA LEU A 59 4.76 12.50 -7.11
C LEU A 59 5.43 11.67 -6.00
N PRO A 60 6.31 12.23 -5.15
CA PRO A 60 6.98 11.45 -4.11
C PRO A 60 5.98 10.85 -3.11
N ASP A 61 4.99 11.64 -2.73
CA ASP A 61 3.96 11.26 -1.77
C ASP A 61 3.05 10.15 -2.31
N LEU A 62 2.53 10.33 -3.53
CA LEU A 62 1.66 9.34 -4.17
C LEU A 62 2.41 8.03 -4.43
N ALA A 63 3.69 8.10 -4.84
CA ALA A 63 4.53 6.93 -5.01
C ALA A 63 4.75 6.19 -3.68
N ALA A 64 5.07 6.92 -2.61
CA ALA A 64 5.28 6.33 -1.29
C ALA A 64 4.01 5.62 -0.76
N ARG A 65 2.83 6.25 -0.89
CA ARG A 65 1.56 5.63 -0.50
C ARG A 65 1.24 4.38 -1.32
N THR A 66 1.52 4.43 -2.63
CA THR A 66 1.33 3.31 -3.55
C THR A 66 2.22 2.13 -3.13
N TYR A 67 3.52 2.38 -2.93
CA TYR A 67 4.47 1.39 -2.47
C TYR A 67 4.04 0.75 -1.15
N ALA A 68 3.72 1.55 -0.14
CA ALA A 68 3.33 1.08 1.19
C ALA A 68 2.11 0.15 1.14
N LEU A 69 1.11 0.47 0.32
CA LEU A 69 -0.08 -0.36 0.15
C LEU A 69 0.22 -1.70 -0.54
N PHE A 70 1.06 -1.69 -1.58
CA PHE A 70 1.48 -2.93 -2.24
C PHE A 70 2.35 -3.80 -1.33
N ALA A 71 3.25 -3.20 -0.55
CA ALA A 71 4.04 -3.89 0.47
C ALA A 71 3.14 -4.55 1.51
N ARG A 72 2.13 -3.83 2.03
CA ARG A 72 1.14 -4.37 2.97
C ARG A 72 0.37 -5.55 2.37
N LEU A 73 -0.09 -5.41 1.13
CA LEU A 73 -0.78 -6.49 0.40
C LEU A 73 0.10 -7.73 0.25
N HIS A 74 1.40 -7.56 0.00
CA HIS A 74 2.36 -8.65 -0.09
C HIS A 74 2.44 -9.40 1.26
N THR A 75 2.63 -8.67 2.35
CA THR A 75 2.71 -9.27 3.70
C THR A 75 1.42 -10.01 4.08
N LEU A 76 0.25 -9.43 3.81
CA LEU A 76 -1.04 -10.08 4.08
C LEU A 76 -1.22 -11.38 3.28
N ARG A 77 -0.82 -11.39 2.00
CA ARG A 77 -0.85 -12.59 1.16
C ARG A 77 0.10 -13.68 1.66
N GLN A 78 1.29 -13.31 2.12
CA GLN A 78 2.23 -14.24 2.73
C GLN A 78 1.63 -14.87 4.00
N ARG A 79 1.05 -14.05 4.89
CA ARG A 79 0.39 -14.54 6.10
C ARG A 79 -0.77 -15.49 5.79
N LEU A 80 -1.63 -15.12 4.83
CA LEU A 80 -2.73 -15.98 4.39
C LEU A 80 -2.21 -17.32 3.88
N LYS A 81 -1.18 -17.31 3.03
CA LYS A 81 -0.56 -18.54 2.52
C LYS A 81 -0.02 -19.42 3.66
N THR A 82 0.61 -18.83 4.67
CA THR A 82 1.09 -19.57 5.85
C THR A 82 -0.07 -20.25 6.59
N LEU A 83 -1.18 -19.53 6.83
CA LEU A 83 -2.36 -20.11 7.49
C LEU A 83 -3.03 -21.22 6.67
N GLU A 84 -3.00 -21.11 5.34
CA GLU A 84 -3.56 -22.12 4.44
C GLU A 84 -2.66 -23.36 4.30
N THR A 85 -1.34 -23.21 4.44
CA THR A 85 -0.36 -24.30 4.30
C THR A 85 -0.12 -25.05 5.62
N CYS A 86 -0.24 -24.38 6.77
CA CYS A 86 -0.15 -25.02 8.09
C CYS A 86 -1.48 -25.67 8.55
N ARG A 87 -2.39 -25.92 7.61
CA ARG A 87 -3.69 -26.57 7.83
C ARG A 87 -3.64 -28.02 7.37
#